data_AF-A0A967DB06-F1
#
_entry.id   AF-A0A967DB06-F1
#
_cell.length_a   1.000
_cell.length_b   1.000
_cell.length_c   1.000
_cell.angle_alpha   90.00
_cell.angle_beta   90.00
_cell.angle_gamma   90.00
#
_symmetry.space_group_name_H-M   'P 1'
#
loop_
_entity.id
_entity.type
_entity.pdbx_description
1 polymer ?
#
loop_
_entity_poly.entity_id
_entity_poly.type
_entity_poly.pdbx_seq_one_letter_code
_entity_poly.pdbx_strand_id
1 'polypeptide(L)'
;MTDLSPEQIRSLGSQALLITFVITAALGAIMQRTNFCTLGAVSDGILMEDWSRMRQWCLAIGIAILGVAFMSHLGWIDVTKSLYTGNRVLYLSTFIGSVLFGIGMVLASGCGSKTLVRIGSGNLKSIVVFIVLGLVAYMTMRGFLGV
;
A
#
# COMPACT_ATOMS: atom_id res chain seq x y z
N MET A 1 21.63 10.83 20.27
CA MET A 1 21.96 9.43 19.94
C MET A 1 22.08 8.71 21.27
N THR A 2 20.94 8.21 21.77
CA THR A 2 20.82 7.57 23.09
C THR A 2 21.02 6.07 22.93
N ASP A 3 21.88 5.50 23.79
CA ASP A 3 22.20 4.07 23.88
C ASP A 3 20.94 3.24 24.16
N LEU A 4 20.40 2.61 23.12
CA LEU A 4 19.36 1.60 23.23
C LEU A 4 20.04 0.26 23.56
N SER A 5 19.85 -0.22 24.79
CA SER A 5 20.26 -1.57 25.18
C SER A 5 19.57 -2.63 24.29
N PRO A 6 20.21 -3.77 23.99
CA PRO A 6 19.62 -4.82 23.14
C PRO A 6 18.31 -5.39 23.69
N GLU A 7 18.11 -5.34 25.01
CA GLU A 7 16.87 -5.71 25.72
C GLU A 7 15.71 -4.74 25.38
N GLN A 8 15.96 -3.43 25.37
CA GLN A 8 14.93 -2.41 25.04
C GLN A 8 14.49 -2.49 23.58
N ILE A 9 15.42 -2.75 22.64
CA ILE A 9 15.10 -2.94 21.22
C ILE A 9 14.16 -4.14 21.02
N ARG A 10 14.39 -5.23 21.76
CA ARG A 10 13.59 -6.46 21.68
C ARG A 10 12.18 -6.26 22.23
N SER A 11 12.04 -5.48 23.32
CA SER A 11 10.74 -5.14 23.91
C SER A 11 9.92 -4.15 23.06
N LEU A 12 10.56 -3.13 22.46
CA LEU A 12 9.90 -2.24 21.50
C LEU A 12 9.51 -2.99 20.23
N GLY A 13 10.35 -3.93 19.79
CA GLY A 13 10.07 -4.79 18.65
C GLY A 13 8.82 -5.62 18.85
N SER A 14 8.66 -6.28 20.01
CA SER A 14 7.46 -7.09 20.27
C SER A 14 6.19 -6.25 20.38
N GLN A 15 6.26 -5.07 21.01
CA GLN A 15 5.13 -4.13 21.08
C GLN A 15 4.77 -3.59 19.70
N ALA A 16 5.75 -3.19 18.89
CA ALA A 16 5.50 -2.71 17.52
C ALA A 16 4.89 -3.81 16.64
N LEU A 17 5.36 -5.05 16.75
CA LEU A 17 4.79 -6.19 16.02
C LEU A 17 3.33 -6.45 16.42
N LEU A 18 3.01 -6.41 17.72
CA LEU A 18 1.63 -6.59 18.19
C LEU A 18 0.72 -5.46 17.72
N ILE A 19 1.15 -4.21 17.87
CA ILE A 19 0.37 -3.03 17.46
C ILE A 19 0.12 -3.07 15.94
N THR A 20 1.16 -3.35 15.14
CA THR A 20 1.01 -3.44 13.68
C THR A 20 0.15 -4.63 13.26
N PHE A 21 0.25 -5.78 13.93
CA PHE A 21 -0.60 -6.94 13.67
C PHE A 21 -2.08 -6.63 13.94
N VAL A 22 -2.40 -6.02 15.09
CA VAL A 22 -3.79 -5.67 15.44
C VAL A 22 -4.37 -4.65 14.47
N ILE A 23 -3.61 -3.60 14.14
CA ILE A 23 -4.04 -2.57 13.18
C ILE A 23 -4.27 -3.16 11.79
N THR A 24 -3.34 -3.99 11.29
CA THR A 24 -3.45 -4.58 9.94
C THR A 24 -4.53 -5.65 9.85
N ALA A 25 -4.75 -6.44 10.91
CA ALA A 25 -5.84 -7.40 10.98
C ALA A 25 -7.21 -6.71 10.97
N ALA A 26 -7.38 -5.64 11.76
CA ALA A 26 -8.59 -4.83 11.76
C ALA A 26 -8.83 -4.18 10.38
N LEU A 27 -7.78 -3.62 9.78
CA LEU A 27 -7.84 -3.05 8.43
C LEU A 27 -8.23 -4.10 7.39
N GLY A 28 -7.64 -5.30 7.44
CA GLY A 28 -7.97 -6.42 6.56
C GLY A 28 -9.44 -6.82 6.64
N ALA A 29 -9.99 -6.91 7.86
CA ALA A 29 -11.40 -7.21 8.09
C ALA A 29 -12.33 -6.13 7.51
N ILE A 30 -11.97 -4.85 7.69
CA ILE A 30 -12.71 -3.72 7.13
C ILE A 30 -12.66 -3.76 5.59
N MET A 31 -11.49 -3.96 5.01
CA MET A 31 -11.29 -4.04 3.56
C MET A 31 -12.05 -5.20 2.92
N GLN A 32 -12.18 -6.33 3.63
CA GLN A 32 -12.99 -7.46 3.18
C GLN A 32 -14.48 -7.10 3.11
N ARG A 33 -14.98 -6.33 4.07
CA ARG A 33 -16.39 -5.88 4.12
C ARG A 33 -16.69 -4.77 3.12
N THR A 34 -15.78 -3.80 2.97
CA THR A 34 -15.97 -2.64 2.09
C THR A 34 -15.62 -2.92 0.62
N ASN A 35 -15.07 -4.10 0.31
CA ASN A 35 -14.60 -4.45 -1.02
C ASN A 35 -13.72 -3.35 -1.64
N PHE A 36 -12.79 -2.79 -0.85
CA PHE A 36 -11.97 -1.68 -1.30
C PHE A 36 -11.05 -2.11 -2.44
N CYS A 37 -11.26 -1.57 -3.64
CA CYS A 37 -10.39 -1.83 -4.77
C CYS A 37 -10.27 -0.61 -5.65
N THR A 38 -9.03 -0.17 -5.89
CA THR A 38 -8.71 0.97 -6.77
C THR A 38 -9.27 0.76 -8.17
N LEU A 39 -9.10 -0.45 -8.72
CA LEU A 39 -9.64 -0.83 -10.02
C LEU A 39 -11.18 -0.75 -10.05
N GLY A 40 -11.83 -1.23 -8.98
CA GLY A 40 -13.29 -1.19 -8.84
C GLY A 40 -13.84 0.23 -8.67
N ALA A 41 -13.11 1.10 -7.97
CA ALA A 41 -13.52 2.51 -7.83
C ALA A 41 -13.51 3.25 -9.16
N VAL A 42 -12.51 2.98 -10.02
CA VAL A 42 -12.42 3.59 -11.36
C VAL A 42 -13.43 2.96 -12.32
N SER A 43 -13.60 1.64 -12.31
CA SER A 43 -14.58 0.97 -13.19
C SER A 43 -16.01 1.31 -12.82
N ASP A 44 -16.36 1.31 -11.53
CA ASP A 44 -17.73 1.51 -11.09
C ASP A 44 -18.15 2.99 -11.24
N GLY A 45 -17.21 3.92 -11.08
CA GLY A 45 -17.46 5.35 -11.32
C GLY A 45 -17.70 5.70 -12.79
N ILE A 46 -17.06 4.97 -13.73
CA ILE A 46 -17.21 5.22 -15.17
C ILE A 46 -18.36 4.42 -15.79
N LEU A 47 -18.57 3.18 -15.32
CA LEU A 47 -19.46 2.22 -15.99
C LEU A 47 -20.78 1.96 -15.25
N MET A 48 -20.81 2.11 -13.92
CA MET A 48 -21.98 1.75 -13.09
C MET A 48 -22.64 2.94 -12.38
N GLU A 49 -22.11 4.16 -12.55
CA GLU A 49 -22.60 5.39 -11.89
C GLU A 49 -22.65 5.33 -10.34
N ASP A 50 -22.01 4.31 -9.74
CA ASP A 50 -21.98 4.10 -8.30
C ASP A 50 -20.78 4.82 -7.66
N TRP A 51 -20.99 6.05 -7.23
CA TRP A 51 -19.97 6.93 -6.63
C TRP A 51 -19.57 6.56 -5.19
N SER A 52 -20.22 5.58 -4.58
CA SER A 52 -20.02 5.20 -3.18
C SER A 52 -18.57 4.74 -2.92
N ARG A 53 -18.02 3.90 -3.80
CA ARG A 53 -16.65 3.35 -3.68
C ARG A 53 -15.59 4.41 -3.98
N MET A 54 -15.88 5.33 -4.91
CA MET A 54 -14.99 6.43 -5.24
C MET A 54 -14.89 7.45 -4.09
N ARG A 55 -16.01 7.76 -3.41
CA ARG A 55 -16.01 8.59 -2.19
C ARG A 55 -15.20 7.96 -1.06
N GLN A 56 -15.34 6.65 -0.83
CA GLN A 56 -14.53 5.93 0.17
C GLN A 56 -13.04 6.00 -0.14
N TRP A 57 -12.66 5.86 -1.41
CA TRP A 57 -11.27 5.95 -1.85
C TRP A 57 -10.69 7.36 -1.66
N CYS A 58 -11.40 8.41 -2.08
CA CYS A 58 -10.98 9.80 -1.89
C CYS A 58 -10.87 10.18 -0.41
N LEU A 59 -11.83 9.77 0.44
CA LEU A 59 -11.76 10.02 1.89
C LEU A 59 -10.58 9.30 2.54
N ALA A 60 -10.30 8.05 2.14
CA ALA A 60 -9.14 7.32 2.65
C ALA A 60 -7.82 8.05 2.32
N ILE A 61 -7.68 8.54 1.08
CA ILE A 61 -6.50 9.33 0.68
C ILE A 61 -6.43 10.65 1.46
N GLY A 62 -7.55 11.37 1.59
CA GLY A 62 -7.60 12.62 2.33
C GLY A 62 -7.17 12.46 3.80
N ILE A 63 -7.70 11.44 4.47
CA ILE A 63 -7.34 11.11 5.86
C ILE A 63 -5.87 10.69 5.96
N ALA A 64 -5.36 9.91 5.00
CA ALA A 64 -3.95 9.51 4.98
C ALA A 64 -3.01 10.72 4.83
N ILE A 65 -3.29 11.63 3.90
CA ILE A 65 -2.50 12.85 3.69
C ILE A 65 -2.53 13.74 4.93
N LEU A 66 -3.73 13.99 5.48
CA LEU A 66 -3.88 14.80 6.70
C LEU A 66 -3.16 14.15 7.90
N GLY A 67 -3.26 12.83 8.06
CA GLY A 67 -2.57 12.11 9.13
C GLY A 67 -1.06 12.21 9.04
N VAL A 68 -0.48 12.03 7.85
CA VAL A 68 0.96 12.18 7.62
C VAL A 68 1.40 13.64 7.81
N ALA A 69 0.63 14.62 7.32
CA ALA A 69 0.93 16.03 7.48
C ALA A 69 0.91 16.46 8.96
N PHE A 70 -0.08 15.99 9.72
CA PHE A 70 -0.21 16.26 11.16
C PHE A 70 0.97 15.67 11.95
N MET A 71 1.31 14.41 11.66
CA MET A 71 2.40 13.70 12.34
C MET A 71 3.78 14.25 11.95
N SER A 72 3.92 14.80 10.74
CA SER A 72 5.10 15.55 10.30
C SER A 72 5.23 16.90 11.02
N HIS A 73 4.13 17.63 11.21
CA HIS A 73 4.15 18.92 11.91
C HIS A 73 4.49 18.77 13.40
N LEU A 74 4.15 17.63 14.02
CA LEU A 74 4.51 17.28 15.40
C LEU A 74 5.98 16.83 15.55
N GLY A 75 6.73 16.70 14.46
CA GLY A 75 8.12 16.23 14.48
C GLY A 75 8.30 14.76 14.84
N TRP A 76 7.22 13.96 14.83
CA TRP A 76 7.28 12.53 15.15
C TRP A 76 7.78 11.67 13.99
N ILE A 77 7.65 12.17 12.74
CA ILE A 77 8.10 11.48 11.53
C ILE A 77 9.02 12.42 10.74
N ASP A 78 10.23 11.95 10.47
CA ASP A 78 11.20 12.63 9.62
C ASP A 78 10.96 12.23 8.14
N VAL A 79 10.12 13.01 7.45
CA VAL A 79 9.68 12.73 6.07
C VAL A 79 10.84 12.76 5.06
N THR A 80 11.98 13.36 5.45
CA THR A 80 13.20 13.44 4.62
C THR A 80 13.98 12.13 4.55
N LYS A 81 13.77 11.20 5.49
CA LYS A 81 14.36 9.84 5.46
C LYS A 81 13.48 8.82 4.74
N SER A 82 12.32 9.24 4.25
CA SER A 82 11.39 8.36 3.55
C SER A 82 11.78 8.22 2.07
N LEU A 83 11.77 6.98 1.57
CA LEU A 83 12.01 6.66 0.14
C LEU A 83 11.07 7.44 -0.80
N TYR A 84 9.90 7.85 -0.31
CA TYR A 84 8.90 8.60 -1.08
C TYR A 84 9.30 10.07 -1.36
N THR A 85 10.25 10.64 -0.60
CA THR A 85 10.75 12.02 -0.76
C THR A 85 12.16 12.05 -1.38
N GLY A 86 12.52 11.05 -2.19
CA GLY A 86 13.80 11.02 -2.90
C GLY A 86 13.85 12.07 -4.03
N ASN A 87 14.94 12.85 -4.09
CA ASN A 87 15.17 13.96 -5.01
C ASN A 87 15.40 13.57 -6.50
N ARG A 88 14.94 12.40 -6.94
CA ARG A 88 15.01 11.97 -8.35
C ARG A 88 13.66 11.46 -8.84
N VAL A 89 12.73 12.39 -9.06
CA VAL A 89 11.56 12.12 -9.89
C VAL A 89 12.01 12.02 -11.36
N LEU A 90 12.40 10.82 -11.78
CA LEU A 90 12.47 10.51 -13.21
C LEU A 90 11.03 10.45 -13.73
N TYR A 91 10.49 11.59 -14.15
CA TYR A 91 9.12 11.71 -14.66
C TYR A 91 8.79 10.65 -15.72
N LEU A 92 9.77 10.29 -16.54
CA LEU A 92 9.61 9.27 -17.58
C LEU A 92 9.41 7.85 -17.00
N SER A 93 10.18 7.47 -15.98
CA SER A 93 10.05 6.15 -15.37
C SER A 93 8.78 6.04 -14.53
N THR A 94 8.39 7.10 -13.84
CA THR A 94 7.12 7.15 -13.10
C THR A 94 5.92 7.02 -14.04
N PHE A 95 5.93 7.71 -15.17
CA PHE A 95 4.85 7.63 -16.14
C PHE A 95 4.74 6.22 -16.74
N ILE A 96 5.83 5.69 -17.28
CA ILE A 96 5.87 4.34 -17.88
C ILE A 96 5.49 3.27 -16.86
N GLY A 97 6.04 3.36 -15.64
CA GLY A 97 5.73 2.42 -14.56
C GLY A 97 4.25 2.45 -14.15
N SER A 98 3.65 3.64 -14.04
CA SER A 98 2.24 3.77 -13.68
C SER A 98 1.29 3.18 -14.73
N VAL A 99 1.58 3.37 -16.03
CA VAL A 99 0.79 2.80 -17.13
C VAL A 99 0.90 1.29 -17.17
N LEU A 100 2.13 0.74 -17.11
CA LEU A 100 2.36 -0.70 -17.09
C LEU A 100 1.70 -1.37 -15.88
N PHE A 101 1.80 -0.74 -14.71
CA PHE A 101 1.14 -1.22 -13.49
C PHE A 101 -0.39 -1.22 -13.63
N GLY A 102 -0.96 -0.18 -14.22
CA GLY A 102 -2.39 -0.09 -14.56
C GLY A 102 -2.85 -1.22 -15.48
N ILE A 103 -2.15 -1.44 -16.58
CA ILE A 103 -2.43 -2.54 -17.53
C ILE A 103 -2.34 -3.90 -16.82
N GLY A 104 -1.31 -4.09 -15.99
CA GLY A 104 -1.14 -5.30 -15.19
C GLY A 104 -2.31 -5.58 -14.25
N MET A 105 -2.86 -4.55 -13.58
CA MET A 105 -4.03 -4.69 -12.71
C MET A 105 -5.29 -5.13 -13.47
N VAL A 106 -5.50 -4.63 -14.70
CA VAL A 106 -6.63 -5.03 -15.55
C VAL A 106 -6.47 -6.50 -15.99
N LEU A 107 -5.28 -6.88 -16.48
CA LEU A 107 -5.00 -8.25 -16.93
C LEU A 107 -5.08 -9.28 -15.79
N ALA A 108 -4.63 -8.92 -14.58
CA ALA A 108 -4.74 -9.75 -13.39
C ALA A 108 -6.17 -9.81 -12.81
N SER A 109 -7.09 -8.96 -13.31
CA SER A 109 -8.46 -8.79 -12.80
C SER A 109 -8.51 -8.50 -11.29
N GLY A 110 -7.58 -7.69 -10.79
CA GLY A 110 -7.43 -7.42 -9.37
C GLY A 110 -6.53 -6.24 -9.05
N CYS A 111 -6.73 -5.67 -7.86
CA CYS A 111 -5.85 -4.68 -7.24
C CYS A 111 -5.07 -5.32 -6.08
N GLY A 112 -3.87 -4.84 -5.77
CA GLY A 112 -3.00 -5.42 -4.74
C GLY A 112 -3.67 -5.59 -3.37
N SER A 113 -4.51 -4.62 -2.99
CA SER A 113 -5.32 -4.65 -1.77
C SER A 113 -6.33 -5.81 -1.75
N LYS A 114 -7.04 -6.03 -2.86
CA LYS A 114 -8.09 -7.06 -2.96
C LYS A 114 -7.51 -8.45 -3.20
N THR A 115 -6.37 -8.56 -3.88
CA THR A 115 -5.67 -9.84 -4.03
C THR A 115 -5.18 -10.35 -2.69
N LEU A 116 -4.65 -9.47 -1.84
CA LEU A 116 -4.18 -9.83 -0.48
C LEU A 116 -5.34 -10.34 0.40
N VAL A 117 -6.51 -9.69 0.36
CA VAL A 117 -7.71 -10.18 1.05
C VAL A 117 -8.20 -11.52 0.47
N ARG A 118 -8.16 -11.70 -0.86
CA ARG A 118 -8.56 -12.96 -1.51
C ARG A 118 -7.64 -14.14 -1.21
N ILE A 119 -6.37 -13.89 -0.92
CA ILE A 119 -5.45 -14.92 -0.42
C ILE A 119 -5.93 -15.40 0.95
N GLY A 120 -6.32 -14.48 1.83
CA GLY A 120 -6.92 -14.82 3.13
C GLY A 120 -8.24 -15.59 3.03
N SER A 121 -8.99 -15.44 1.94
CA SER A 121 -10.24 -16.18 1.69
C SER A 121 -10.05 -17.52 0.94
N GLY A 122 -8.82 -17.96 0.67
CA GLY A 122 -8.53 -19.28 0.08
C GLY A 122 -8.46 -19.35 -1.45
N ASN A 123 -8.23 -18.24 -2.16
CA ASN A 123 -8.14 -18.25 -3.63
C ASN A 123 -6.71 -18.51 -4.14
N LEU A 124 -6.44 -19.70 -4.69
CA LEU A 124 -5.13 -20.09 -5.23
C LEU A 124 -4.64 -19.18 -6.37
N LYS A 125 -5.54 -18.68 -7.23
CA LYS A 125 -5.16 -17.75 -8.32
C LYS A 125 -4.55 -16.46 -7.76
N SER A 126 -5.07 -15.98 -6.63
CA SER A 126 -4.61 -14.72 -6.02
C SER A 126 -3.22 -14.85 -5.40
N ILE A 127 -2.84 -16.05 -4.94
CA ILE A 127 -1.50 -16.34 -4.42
C ILE A 127 -0.45 -16.14 -5.52
N VAL A 128 -0.66 -16.75 -6.69
CA VAL A 128 0.27 -16.64 -7.81
C VAL A 128 0.44 -15.19 -8.27
N VAL A 129 -0.66 -14.47 -8.43
CA VAL A 129 -0.64 -13.05 -8.82
C VAL A 129 0.12 -12.21 -7.81
N PHE A 130 -0.08 -12.45 -6.51
CA PHE A 130 0.61 -11.70 -5.45
C PHE A 130 2.11 -11.99 -5.38
N ILE A 131 2.52 -13.24 -5.58
CA ILE A 131 3.94 -13.61 -5.65
C ILE A 131 4.62 -12.91 -6.83
N VAL A 132 4.01 -12.94 -8.03
CA VAL A 132 4.56 -12.28 -9.21
C VAL A 132 4.64 -10.76 -9.01
N LEU A 133 3.59 -10.15 -8.46
CA LEU A 133 3.57 -8.72 -8.14
C LEU A 133 4.67 -8.35 -7.14
N GLY A 134 4.83 -9.14 -6.07
CA GLY A 134 5.87 -8.93 -5.07
C GLY A 134 7.28 -9.11 -5.62
N LEU A 135 7.51 -10.12 -6.46
CA LEU A 135 8.79 -10.38 -7.11
C LEU A 135 9.19 -9.24 -8.04
N VAL A 136 8.26 -8.79 -8.90
CA VAL A 136 8.50 -7.66 -9.81
C VAL A 136 8.75 -6.38 -9.01
N ALA A 137 7.96 -6.10 -7.98
CA ALA A 137 8.17 -4.94 -7.11
C ALA A 137 9.55 -4.98 -6.42
N TYR A 138 9.99 -6.15 -5.95
CA TYR A 138 11.32 -6.33 -5.38
C TYR A 138 12.43 -6.10 -6.41
N MET A 139 12.27 -6.61 -7.64
CA MET A 139 13.22 -6.37 -8.73
C MET A 139 13.28 -4.89 -9.15
N THR A 140 12.17 -4.15 -9.04
CA THR A 140 12.16 -2.70 -9.30
C THR A 140 12.83 -1.90 -8.19
N MET A 141 12.68 -2.29 -6.92
CA MET A 141 13.28 -1.56 -5.79
C MET A 141 14.75 -1.93 -5.51
N ARG A 142 15.16 -3.17 -5.76
CA ARG A 142 16.50 -3.69 -5.43
C ARG A 142 17.24 -4.39 -6.58
N GLY A 143 16.62 -4.52 -7.75
CA GLY A 143 17.21 -5.19 -8.91
C GLY A 143 17.85 -4.22 -9.91
N PHE A 144 18.16 -4.76 -11.10
CA PHE A 144 18.84 -4.07 -12.21
C PHE A 144 18.09 -2.84 -12.78
N LEU A 145 16.80 -2.69 -12.46
CA LEU A 145 15.96 -1.53 -12.81
C LEU A 145 15.83 -0.51 -11.66
N GLY A 146 16.61 -0.67 -10.59
CA GLY A 146 16.64 0.26 -9.47
C GLY A 146 17.12 1.64 -9.92
N VAL A 147 16.28 2.65 -9.71
CA VAL A 147 16.61 4.07 -9.87
C VAL A 147 17.28 4.62 -8.61
#